data_AF-A0A4R8KWS1-F1
#
_entry.id   AF-A0A4R8KWS1-F1
#
_cell.length_a   1.000
_cell.length_b   1.000
_cell.length_c   1.000
_cell.angle_alpha   90.00
_cell.angle_beta   90.00
_cell.angle_gamma   90.00
#
_symmetry.space_group_name_H-M   'P 1'
#
loop_
_entity.id
_entity.type
_entity.pdbx_description
1 polymer ?
#
loop_
_entity_poly.entity_id
_entity_poly.type
_entity_poly.pdbx_seq_one_letter_code
_entity_poly.pdbx_strand_id
1 'polypeptide(L)'
;MFALLTTALPECIVLTQVAFSALITADGWQSRNRFNRKVIDFVLCSNHMNVIAVIELDDRSHIGREQNDHERDAMLKQAGYHTIRYPSIPTSEKVRTDIESLLMNMHTF
;
A
#
# COMPACT_ATOMS: atom_id res chain seq x y z
N MET A 1 -9.67 3.57 9.66
CA MET A 1 -9.23 3.27 8.28
C MET A 1 -9.89 2.01 7.71
N PHE A 2 -9.75 0.82 8.33
CA PHE A 2 -10.34 -0.43 7.79
C PHE A 2 -11.82 -0.32 7.38
N ALA A 3 -12.71 0.04 8.31
CA ALA A 3 -14.15 0.15 8.02
C ALA A 3 -14.47 1.17 6.92
N LEU A 4 -13.65 2.23 6.81
CA LEU A 4 -13.77 3.22 5.75
C LEU A 4 -13.41 2.61 4.40
N LEU A 5 -12.28 1.89 4.30
CA LEU A 5 -11.87 1.20 3.08
C LEU A 5 -12.93 0.19 2.61
N THR A 6 -13.46 -0.63 3.53
CA THR A 6 -14.48 -1.63 3.19
C THR A 6 -15.81 -1.00 2.78
N THR A 7 -16.16 0.16 3.33
CA THR A 7 -17.38 0.90 2.95
C THR A 7 -17.19 1.65 1.63
N ALA A 8 -16.02 2.24 1.42
CA ALA A 8 -15.70 3.00 0.22
C ALA A 8 -15.56 2.10 -1.00
N LEU A 9 -15.07 0.87 -0.83
CA LEU A 9 -14.72 -0.08 -1.89
C LEU A 9 -15.27 -1.49 -1.58
N PRO A 10 -16.60 -1.68 -1.49
CA PRO A 10 -17.20 -2.97 -1.20
C PRO A 10 -16.87 -4.08 -2.23
N GLU A 11 -16.42 -3.69 -3.42
CA GLU A 11 -15.97 -4.58 -4.50
C GLU A 11 -14.55 -5.15 -4.28
N CYS A 12 -13.79 -4.61 -3.33
CA CYS A 12 -12.41 -4.99 -3.07
C CYS A 12 -12.26 -5.78 -1.76
N ILE A 13 -11.18 -6.55 -1.67
CA ILE A 13 -10.75 -7.22 -0.46
C ILE A 13 -9.73 -6.32 0.24
N VAL A 14 -9.93 -6.05 1.53
CA VAL A 14 -9.00 -5.27 2.36
C VAL A 14 -8.26 -6.21 3.31
N LEU A 15 -6.96 -6.35 3.10
CA LEU A 15 -6.06 -7.02 4.05
C LEU A 15 -5.45 -5.98 4.98
N THR A 16 -5.31 -6.30 6.26
CA THR A 16 -4.74 -5.40 7.28
C THR A 16 -3.41 -5.94 7.79
N GLN A 17 -2.48 -5.03 8.12
CA GLN A 17 -1.20 -5.36 8.76
C GLN A 17 -0.44 -6.47 8.00
N VAL A 18 -0.21 -6.25 6.71
CA VAL A 18 0.41 -7.22 5.82
C VAL A 18 1.93 -7.12 5.91
N ALA A 19 2.61 -8.24 6.16
CA ALA A 19 4.06 -8.28 6.18
C ALA A 19 4.63 -7.92 4.80
N PHE A 20 5.68 -7.08 4.76
CA PHE A 20 6.35 -6.70 3.51
C PHE A 20 6.84 -7.92 2.72
N SER A 21 7.29 -8.95 3.43
CA SER A 21 7.77 -10.21 2.85
C SER A 21 6.68 -11.07 2.20
N ALA A 22 5.40 -10.74 2.40
CA ALA A 22 4.29 -11.35 1.66
C ALA A 22 4.10 -10.73 0.27
N LEU A 23 4.63 -9.53 0.04
CA LEU A 23 4.52 -8.81 -1.22
C LEU A 23 5.83 -8.85 -2.02
N ILE A 24 6.97 -8.71 -1.35
CA ILE A 24 8.27 -8.57 -2.02
C ILE A 24 9.14 -9.79 -1.75
N THR A 25 9.73 -10.32 -2.83
CA THR A 25 10.81 -11.31 -2.79
C THR A 25 12.16 -10.64 -3.06
N ALA A 26 13.22 -11.09 -2.39
CA ALA A 26 14.58 -10.61 -2.64
C ALA A 26 15.56 -11.77 -2.63
N ASP A 27 16.59 -11.68 -3.46
CA ASP A 27 17.70 -12.63 -3.50
C ASP A 27 18.67 -12.35 -2.34
N GLY A 28 18.97 -13.41 -1.59
CA GLY A 28 19.91 -13.38 -0.47
C GLY A 28 19.31 -12.92 0.87
N TRP A 29 19.86 -13.48 1.95
CA TRP A 29 19.41 -13.23 3.33
C TRP A 29 19.65 -11.78 3.79
N GLN A 30 20.73 -11.13 3.34
CA GLN A 30 21.01 -9.73 3.72
C GLN A 30 19.95 -8.76 3.18
N SER A 31 19.52 -8.97 1.94
CA SER A 31 18.45 -8.18 1.32
C SER A 31 17.12 -8.37 2.04
N ARG A 32 16.82 -9.61 2.46
CA ARG A 32 15.59 -9.98 3.16
C ARG A 32 15.47 -9.35 4.55
N ASN A 33 16.58 -9.21 5.27
CA ASN A 33 16.60 -8.56 6.57
C ASN A 33 16.21 -7.07 6.53
N ARG A 34 16.35 -6.39 5.38
CA ARG A 34 15.95 -4.99 5.24
C ARG A 34 14.44 -4.75 5.34
N PHE A 35 13.62 -5.78 5.16
CA PHE A 35 12.16 -5.65 5.18
C PHE A 35 11.41 -6.70 6.02
N ASN A 36 12.09 -7.72 6.56
CA ASN A 36 11.45 -8.77 7.36
C ASN A 36 10.69 -8.30 8.62
N ARG A 37 10.93 -7.06 9.10
CA ARG A 37 10.21 -6.46 10.24
C ARG A 37 9.22 -5.38 9.82
N LYS A 38 9.04 -5.15 8.53
CA LYS A 38 8.18 -4.08 8.00
C LYS A 38 6.78 -4.63 7.75
N VAL A 39 5.79 -3.86 8.15
CA VAL A 39 4.37 -4.15 7.96
C VAL A 39 3.74 -2.97 7.22
N ILE A 40 2.88 -3.30 6.28
CA ILE A 40 2.02 -2.39 5.53
C ILE A 40 0.67 -2.34 6.22
N ASP A 41 0.10 -1.15 6.39
CA ASP A 41 -1.16 -1.01 7.11
C ASP A 41 -2.31 -1.71 6.40
N PHE A 42 -2.43 -1.50 5.08
CA PHE A 42 -3.48 -2.10 4.27
C PHE A 42 -2.99 -2.50 2.87
N VAL A 43 -3.49 -3.63 2.39
CA VAL A 43 -3.35 -4.04 0.98
C VAL A 43 -4.76 -4.21 0.42
N LEU A 44 -5.03 -3.47 -0.65
CA LEU A 44 -6.27 -3.56 -1.40
C LEU A 44 -6.09 -4.56 -2.53
N CYS A 45 -6.96 -5.57 -2.57
CA CYS A 45 -6.95 -6.59 -3.60
C CYS A 45 -8.27 -6.63 -4.38
N SER A 46 -8.21 -7.08 -5.62
CA SER A 46 -9.40 -7.50 -6.35
C SER A 46 -10.01 -8.77 -5.73
N ASN A 47 -11.20 -9.15 -6.17
CA ASN A 47 -11.84 -10.42 -5.81
C ASN A 47 -11.02 -11.68 -6.20
N HIS A 48 -10.04 -11.55 -7.09
CA HIS A 48 -9.11 -12.63 -7.48
C HIS A 48 -7.77 -12.57 -6.71
N MET A 49 -7.68 -11.77 -5.64
CA MET A 49 -6.47 -11.56 -4.84
C MET A 49 -5.31 -10.90 -5.60
N ASN A 50 -5.58 -10.24 -6.73
CA ASN A 50 -4.59 -9.37 -7.37
C ASN A 50 -4.45 -8.09 -6.56
N VAL A 51 -3.22 -7.71 -6.20
CA VAL A 51 -2.97 -6.45 -5.48
C VAL A 51 -3.25 -5.28 -6.40
N ILE A 52 -4.17 -4.41 -5.97
CA ILE A 52 -4.51 -3.15 -6.65
C ILE A 52 -3.59 -2.04 -6.12
N ALA A 53 -3.53 -1.90 -4.80
CA ALA A 53 -2.75 -0.86 -4.15
C ALA A 53 -2.31 -1.28 -2.74
N VAL A 54 -1.18 -0.72 -2.31
CA VAL A 54 -0.73 -0.69 -0.93
C VAL A 54 -1.12 0.65 -0.33
N ILE A 55 -1.76 0.65 0.83
CA ILE A 55 -2.25 1.87 1.48
C ILE A 55 -1.58 2.01 2.85
N GLU A 56 -0.93 3.15 3.08
CA GLU A 56 -0.31 3.51 4.36
C GLU A 56 -1.00 4.76 4.95
N LEU A 57 -1.18 4.76 6.27
CA LEU A 57 -1.70 5.92 7.00
C LEU A 57 -0.52 6.62 7.69
N ASP A 58 -0.13 7.77 7.16
CA ASP A 58 0.93 8.61 7.74
C ASP A 58 0.31 9.47 8.86
N ASP A 59 0.83 9.38 10.08
CA ASP A 59 0.52 10.38 11.12
C ASP A 59 1.68 11.39 11.18
N ARG A 60 1.43 12.66 11.49
CA ARG A 60 2.37 13.80 11.31
C ARG A 60 3.68 13.75 12.14
N SER A 61 4.02 12.61 12.73
CA SER A 61 5.20 12.40 13.58
C SER A 61 6.48 11.93 12.84
N HIS A 62 6.53 12.01 11.51
CA HIS A 62 7.65 11.49 10.68
C HIS A 62 8.92 12.36 10.64
N ILE A 63 9.21 13.18 11.65
CA ILE A 63 10.51 13.89 11.69
C ILE A 63 11.64 12.85 11.88
N GLY A 64 12.47 12.65 10.85
CA GLY A 64 13.63 11.76 10.86
C GLY A 64 13.43 10.35 10.31
N ARG A 65 12.27 10.02 9.70
CA ARG A 65 12.02 8.71 9.05
C ARG A 65 11.93 8.74 7.52
N GLU A 66 12.04 9.91 6.92
CA GLU A 66 11.91 10.16 5.48
C GLU A 66 12.73 9.20 4.62
N GLN A 67 14.00 8.97 4.96
CA GLN A 67 14.87 8.07 4.21
C GLN A 67 14.37 6.61 4.22
N ASN A 68 13.83 6.14 5.34
CA ASN A 68 13.27 4.80 5.44
C ASN A 68 11.98 4.66 4.62
N ASP A 69 11.18 5.71 4.57
CA ASP A 69 9.93 5.75 3.81
C ASP A 69 10.23 5.77 2.30
N HIS A 70 11.23 6.54 1.86
CA HIS A 70 11.75 6.51 0.49
C HIS A 70 12.24 5.13 0.05
N GLU A 71 13.00 4.43 0.90
CA GLU A 71 13.45 3.08 0.59
C GLU A 71 12.29 2.09 0.46
N ARG A 72 11.26 2.22 1.30
CA ARG A 72 10.07 1.36 1.25
C ARG A 72 9.30 1.56 -0.04
N ASP A 73 9.03 2.81 -0.38
CA ASP A 73 8.30 3.17 -1.60
C ASP A 73 9.07 2.73 -2.85
N ALA A 74 10.40 2.86 -2.84
CA ALA A 74 11.26 2.38 -3.92
C ALA A 74 11.15 0.85 -4.09
N MET A 75 11.17 0.08 -2.99
CA MET A 75 11.04 -1.37 -3.04
C MET A 75 9.67 -1.81 -3.57
N LEU A 76 8.59 -1.20 -3.08
CA LEU A 76 7.22 -1.51 -3.52
C LEU A 76 7.04 -1.18 -5.01
N LYS A 77 7.53 -0.02 -5.44
CA LYS A 77 7.52 0.37 -6.84
C LYS A 77 8.32 -0.58 -7.71
N GLN A 78 9.51 -1.01 -7.27
CA GLN A 78 10.32 -1.98 -8.00
C GLN A 78 9.63 -3.35 -8.11
N ALA A 79 8.84 -3.73 -7.11
CA ALA A 79 8.02 -4.94 -7.14
C ALA A 79 6.70 -4.78 -7.94
N GLY A 80 6.46 -3.62 -8.55
CA GLY A 80 5.28 -3.35 -9.39
C GLY A 80 4.03 -2.95 -8.61
N TYR A 81 4.15 -2.61 -7.32
CA TYR A 81 3.02 -2.17 -6.51
C TYR A 81 2.86 -0.64 -6.53
N HIS A 82 1.62 -0.21 -6.44
CA HIS A 82 1.25 1.20 -6.31
C HIS A 82 0.98 1.52 -4.84
N THR A 83 1.70 2.51 -4.31
CA THR A 83 1.51 2.98 -2.93
C THR A 83 0.62 4.22 -2.91
N ILE A 84 -0.40 4.22 -2.05
CA ILE A 84 -1.22 5.40 -1.73
C ILE A 84 -1.00 5.72 -0.25
N ARG A 85 -0.54 6.95 0.04
CA ARG A 85 -0.29 7.43 1.39
C ARG A 85 -1.32 8.49 1.77
N TYR A 86 -1.99 8.28 2.90
CA TYR A 86 -2.93 9.26 3.46
C TYR A 86 -2.34 9.91 4.71
N PRO A 87 -2.13 11.25 4.74
CA PRO A 87 -1.54 11.96 5.89
C PRO A 87 -2.51 12.16 7.07
N SER A 88 -3.76 11.75 6.88
CA SER A 88 -4.83 11.70 7.87
C SER A 88 -5.92 10.79 7.33
N ILE A 89 -6.88 10.38 8.15
CA ILE A 89 -8.01 9.57 7.68
C ILE A 89 -8.76 10.35 6.57
N PRO A 90 -8.82 9.82 5.32
CA PRO A 90 -9.52 10.47 4.21
C PRO A 90 -11.03 10.27 4.32
N THR A 91 -11.82 10.87 3.41
CA THR A 91 -13.24 10.53 3.22
C THR A 91 -13.39 9.29 2.33
N SER A 92 -14.56 8.65 2.38
CA SER A 92 -14.86 7.50 1.50
C SER A 92 -14.79 7.88 0.02
N GLU A 93 -15.28 9.06 -0.34
CA GLU A 93 -15.25 9.57 -1.72
C GLU A 93 -13.81 9.78 -2.19
N LYS A 94 -12.94 10.34 -1.33
CA LYS A 94 -11.53 10.54 -1.67
C LYS A 94 -10.84 9.21 -1.97
N VAL A 95 -11.06 8.20 -1.13
CA VAL A 95 -10.52 6.85 -1.33
C VAL A 95 -10.99 6.26 -2.65
N ARG A 96 -12.30 6.32 -2.93
CA ARG A 96 -12.87 5.79 -4.16
C ARG A 96 -12.27 6.47 -5.40
N THR A 97 -12.25 7.80 -5.43
CA THR A 97 -11.69 8.57 -6.55
C THR A 97 -10.22 8.26 -6.79
N ASP A 98 -9.41 8.15 -5.72
CA ASP A 98 -7.98 7.86 -5.86
C ASP A 98 -7.74 6.46 -6.47
N ILE A 99 -8.51 5.46 -6.04
CA ILE A 99 -8.40 4.08 -6.56
C ILE A 99 -8.92 3.97 -8.00
N GLU A 100 -10.03 4.62 -8.32
CA GLU A 100 -10.56 4.65 -9.69
C GLU A 100 -9.57 5.34 -10.65
N SER A 101 -8.99 6.47 -10.22
CA SER A 101 -7.96 7.17 -10.99
C SER A 101 -6.73 6.30 -11.21
N LEU A 102 -6.29 5.57 -10.17
CA LEU A 102 -5.18 4.62 -10.28
C LEU A 102 -5.45 3.54 -11.33
N LEU A 103 -6.63 2.91 -11.27
CA LEU A 103 -7.01 1.85 -12.21
C LEU A 103 -7.11 2.36 -13.65
N MET A 104 -7.68 3.57 -13.87
CA MET A 104 -7.74 4.19 -15.19
C MET A 104 -6.34 4.39 -15.79
N ASN A 105 -5.38 4.85 -14.98
CA ASN A 105 -4.00 5.07 -15.41
C ASN A 105 -3.27 3.75 -15.77
N MET A 106 -3.66 2.62 -15.16
CA MET A 106 -3.09 1.31 -15.48
C MET A 106 -3.56 0.74 -16.83
N HIS A 107 -4.74 1.13 -17.31
CA HIS A 107 -5.31 0.63 -18.57
C HIS A 107 -4.94 1.47 -19.82
N THR A 108 -4.14 2.52 -19.65
CA THR A 108 -3.84 3.48 -20.74
C THR A 108 -2.51 3.14 -21.48
N PHE A 109 -1.95 1.94 -21.29
CA PHE A 109 -0.72 1.48 -21.95
C PHE A 109 -0.88 0.08 -22.56
#